data_AF-A0A953WHP2-F1
#
_entry.id   AF-A0A953WHP2-F1
#
_cell.length_a   1.000
_cell.length_b   1.000
_cell.length_c   1.000
_cell.angle_alpha   90.00
_cell.angle_beta   90.00
_cell.angle_gamma   90.00
#
_symmetry.space_group_name_H-M   'P 1'
#
loop_
_entity.id
_entity.type
_entity.pdbx_description
1 polymer ?
#
loop_
_entity_poly.entity_id
_entity_poly.type
_entity_poly.pdbx_seq_one_letter_code
_entity_poly.pdbx_strand_id
1 'polypeptide(L)'
;MWRPILFLIAAAHFANALTMWFAPLTWYETVPGVAMMGPFNLHFVRDIALAFGMSAGALAYGALAHDRTAAICGAAWPALHALFHIWIWFA
;
A
#
# COMPACT_ATOMS: atom_id res chain seq x y z
N MET A 1 5.93 -19.34 -11.19
CA MET A 1 4.99 -18.43 -11.90
C MET A 1 4.48 -17.27 -11.06
N TRP A 2 4.34 -17.37 -9.73
CA TRP A 2 3.84 -16.26 -8.88
C TRP A 2 4.85 -15.12 -8.60
N ARG A 3 6.16 -15.39 -8.67
CA ARG A 3 7.21 -14.44 -8.25
C ARG A 3 7.22 -13.12 -9.04
N PRO A 4 7.14 -13.11 -10.38
CA PRO A 4 7.11 -11.85 -11.14
C PRO A 4 5.92 -10.97 -10.75
N ILE A 5 4.77 -11.59 -10.46
CA ILE A 5 3.55 -10.89 -10.03
C ILE A 5 3.79 -10.22 -8.67
N LEU A 6 4.39 -10.92 -7.71
CA LEU A 6 4.70 -10.31 -6.42
C LEU A 6 5.71 -9.18 -6.51
N PHE A 7 6.72 -9.28 -7.37
CA PHE A 7 7.65 -8.17 -7.59
C PHE A 7 6.96 -6.96 -8.23
N LEU A 8 6.05 -7.18 -9.17
CA LEU A 8 5.27 -6.11 -9.78
C LEU A 8 4.39 -5.40 -8.74
N ILE A 9 3.67 -6.17 -7.91
CA ILE A 9 2.83 -5.62 -6.84
C ILE A 9 3.68 -4.90 -5.79
N ALA A 10 4.80 -5.50 -5.37
CA ALA A 10 5.74 -4.89 -4.44
C ALA A 10 6.27 -3.56 -4.98
N ALA A 11 6.67 -3.50 -6.26
CA ALA A 11 7.14 -2.28 -6.90
C ALA A 11 6.06 -1.19 -6.93
N ALA A 12 4.80 -1.56 -7.24
CA ALA A 12 3.68 -0.62 -7.22
C ALA A 12 3.40 -0.06 -5.81
N HIS A 13 3.37 -0.91 -4.79
CA HIS A 13 3.19 -0.48 -3.40
C HIS A 13 4.36 0.36 -2.90
N PHE A 14 5.59 0.01 -3.28
CA PHE A 14 6.76 0.78 -2.92
C PHE A 14 6.74 2.16 -3.58
N ALA A 15 6.39 2.25 -4.86
CA ALA A 15 6.21 3.53 -5.54
C ALA A 15 5.15 4.40 -4.84
N ASN A 16 4.00 3.82 -4.50
CA ASN A 16 2.95 4.51 -3.74
C ASN A 16 3.46 5.01 -2.37
N ALA A 17 4.21 4.19 -1.64
CA ALA A 17 4.86 4.56 -0.38
C ALA A 17 5.82 5.74 -0.55
N LEU A 18 6.66 5.72 -1.59
CA LEU A 18 7.58 6.82 -1.89
C LEU A 18 6.82 8.11 -2.23
N THR A 19 5.74 8.04 -3.02
CA THR A 19 4.92 9.21 -3.34
C THR A 19 4.30 9.81 -2.08
N MET A 20 3.74 8.99 -1.19
CA MET A 20 3.21 9.48 0.11
C MET A 20 4.31 10.06 1.01
N TRP A 21 5.53 9.55 0.97
CA TRP A 21 6.62 10.04 1.82
C TRP A 21 7.20 11.38 1.34
N PHE A 22 7.48 11.47 0.03
CA PHE A 22 8.19 12.60 -0.57
C PHE A 22 7.27 13.67 -1.18
N ALA A 23 6.05 13.30 -1.59
CA ALA A 23 5.05 14.20 -2.16
C ALA A 23 3.64 13.98 -1.52
N PRO A 24 3.52 14.07 -0.18
CA PRO A 24 2.30 13.68 0.55
C PRO A 24 1.06 14.49 0.13
N LEU A 25 1.21 15.80 -0.08
CA LEU A 25 0.08 16.65 -0.46
C LEU A 25 -0.40 16.31 -1.88
N THR A 26 0.53 16.16 -2.83
CA THR A 26 0.19 15.73 -4.20
C THR A 26 -0.51 14.38 -4.21
N TRP A 27 -0.04 13.41 -3.41
CA TRP A 27 -0.72 12.12 -3.28
C TRP A 27 -2.17 12.30 -2.77
N TYR A 28 -2.34 13.08 -1.69
CA TYR A 28 -3.65 13.32 -1.09
C TYR A 28 -4.64 13.99 -2.06
N GLU A 29 -4.17 14.93 -2.87
CA GLU A 29 -5.00 15.68 -3.82
C GLU A 29 -5.32 14.90 -5.10
N THR A 30 -4.46 13.96 -5.50
CA THR A 30 -4.59 13.26 -6.79
C THR A 30 -5.16 11.85 -6.68
N VAL A 31 -5.11 11.21 -5.50
CA VAL A 31 -5.71 9.89 -5.32
C VAL A 31 -7.23 10.02 -5.16
N PRO A 32 -8.03 9.38 -6.05
CA PRO A 32 -9.48 9.51 -6.02
C PRO A 32 -10.08 9.11 -4.67
N GLY A 33 -10.94 9.97 -4.14
CA GLY A 33 -11.69 9.74 -2.92
C GLY A 33 -10.96 9.95 -1.60
N VAL A 34 -9.63 10.09 -1.59
CA VAL A 34 -8.87 10.36 -0.36
C VAL A 34 -9.29 11.67 0.28
N ALA A 35 -9.37 12.76 -0.50
CA ALA A 35 -9.77 14.08 0.02
C ALA A 35 -11.23 14.14 0.51
N MET A 36 -12.07 13.15 0.18
CA MET A 36 -13.43 13.04 0.69
C MET A 36 -13.50 12.47 2.10
N MET A 37 -12.41 11.86 2.61
CA MET A 37 -12.36 11.20 3.92
C MET A 37 -11.99 12.13 5.08
N GLY A 38 -11.76 13.41 4.80
CA GLY A 38 -11.41 14.43 5.80
C GLY A 38 -10.19 15.26 5.40
N PRO A 39 -9.80 16.25 6.22
CA PRO A 39 -8.72 17.18 5.90
C PRO A 39 -7.35 16.50 5.84
N PHE A 40 -6.42 17.11 5.07
CA PHE A 40 -5.04 16.64 4.96
C PHE A 40 -4.36 16.55 6.33
N ASN A 41 -3.74 15.40 6.59
CA ASN A 41 -2.90 15.16 7.76
C ASN A 41 -1.59 14.50 7.32
N LEU A 42 -0.48 15.25 7.42
CA LEU A 42 0.84 14.79 6.98
C LEU A 42 1.31 13.53 7.73
N HIS A 43 1.09 13.47 9.05
CA HIS A 43 1.51 12.33 9.85
C HIS A 43 0.77 11.06 9.41
N PHE A 44 -0.56 11.16 9.24
CA PHE A 44 -1.39 10.06 8.78
C PHE A 44 -0.97 9.54 7.39
N VAL A 45 -0.70 10.44 6.43
CA VAL A 45 -0.21 10.03 5.10
C VAL A 45 1.12 9.27 5.19
N ARG A 46 2.03 9.68 6.09
CA ARG A 46 3.30 8.99 6.29
C ARG A 46 3.15 7.65 7.02
N ASP A 47 2.18 7.51 7.92
CA ASP A 47 1.88 6.21 8.53
C ASP A 47 1.39 5.21 7.47
N ILE A 48 0.55 5.66 6.53
CA ILE A 48 0.11 4.86 5.38
C ILE A 48 1.30 4.50 4.47
N ALA A 49 2.23 5.45 4.26
CA ALA A 49 3.46 5.20 3.52
C ALA A 49 4.29 4.06 4.12
N LEU A 50 4.47 4.05 5.44
CA LEU A 50 5.19 2.99 6.15
C LEU A 50 4.46 1.64 6.02
N ALA A 51 3.13 1.62 6.10
CA ALA A 51 2.35 0.39 5.94
C ALA A 51 2.49 -0.22 4.53
N PHE A 52 2.37 0.60 3.47
CA PHE A 52 2.60 0.15 2.09
C PHE A 52 4.07 -0.24 1.85
N GLY A 53 5.03 0.49 2.44
CA GLY A 53 6.46 0.19 2.33
C GLY A 53 6.82 -1.16 2.96
N MET A 54 6.30 -1.43 4.17
CA MET A 54 6.47 -2.74 4.84
C MET A 54 5.81 -3.87 4.05
N SER A 55 4.61 -3.63 3.51
CA SER A 55 3.91 -4.58 2.64
C SER A 55 4.72 -4.92 1.39
N ALA A 56 5.27 -3.90 0.72
CA ALA A 56 6.14 -4.07 -0.44
C ALA A 56 7.43 -4.85 -0.10
N GLY A 57 8.08 -4.52 1.01
CA GLY A 57 9.27 -5.21 1.48
C GLY A 57 9.01 -6.70 1.78
N ALA A 58 7.93 -7.00 2.48
CA ALA A 58 7.53 -8.38 2.79
C ALA A 58 7.16 -9.18 1.53
N LEU A 59 6.47 -8.57 0.56
CA LEU A 59 6.16 -9.20 -0.73
C LEU A 59 7.43 -9.51 -1.54
N ALA A 60 8.34 -8.54 -1.64
CA ALA A 60 9.61 -8.71 -2.35
C ALA A 60 10.48 -9.79 -1.67
N TYR A 61 10.57 -9.74 -0.34
CA TYR A 61 11.28 -10.76 0.45
C TYR A 61 10.66 -12.15 0.25
N GLY A 62 9.34 -12.29 0.36
CA GLY A 62 8.65 -13.56 0.12
C GLY A 62 8.91 -14.12 -1.27
N ALA A 63 8.97 -13.26 -2.30
CA ALA A 63 9.31 -13.66 -3.67
C ALA A 63 10.78 -14.07 -3.85
N LEU A 64 11.72 -13.43 -3.14
CA LEU A 64 13.15 -13.74 -3.17
C LEU A 64 13.47 -15.01 -2.38
N ALA A 65 13.01 -15.09 -1.14
CA ALA A 65 13.29 -16.16 -0.20
C ALA A 65 12.39 -17.40 -0.37
N HIS A 66 11.42 -17.36 -1.28
CA HIS A 66 10.38 -18.38 -1.44
C HIS A 66 9.54 -18.60 -0.17
N ASP A 67 9.47 -17.59 0.68
CA ASP A 67 8.70 -17.59 1.91
C ASP A 67 7.26 -17.15 1.63
N ARG A 68 6.35 -18.13 1.66
CA ARG A 68 4.91 -17.89 1.48
C ARG A 68 4.31 -17.11 2.64
N THR A 69 4.78 -17.33 3.86
CA THR A 69 4.29 -16.63 5.06
C THR A 69 4.59 -15.15 4.94
N ALA A 70 5.82 -14.79 4.58
CA ALA A 70 6.18 -13.40 4.33
C ALA A 70 5.34 -12.77 3.21
N ALA A 71 5.11 -13.49 2.11
CA ALA A 71 4.25 -13.01 1.02
C ALA A 71 2.79 -12.79 1.46
N ILE A 72 2.23 -13.70 2.27
CA ILE A 72 0.87 -13.58 2.81
C ILE A 72 0.78 -12.38 3.76
N CYS A 73 1.74 -12.24 4.69
CA CYS A 73 1.79 -11.10 5.61
C CYS A 73 1.93 -9.77 4.85
N GLY A 74 2.76 -9.71 3.81
CA GLY A 74 2.92 -8.53 2.96
C GLY A 74 1.67 -8.20 2.14
N ALA A 75 0.86 -9.18 1.79
CA ALA A 75 -0.41 -8.96 1.09
C ALA A 75 -1.58 -8.60 2.01
N ALA A 76 -1.50 -8.92 3.31
CA ALA A 76 -2.63 -8.83 4.23
C ALA A 76 -3.16 -7.40 4.40
N TRP A 77 -2.27 -6.45 4.73
CA TRP A 77 -2.68 -5.05 4.93
C TRP A 77 -3.30 -4.42 3.66
N PRO A 78 -2.67 -4.46 2.47
CA PRO A 78 -3.29 -3.83 1.28
C PRO A 78 -4.60 -4.53 0.87
N ALA A 79 -4.72 -5.85 1.08
CA ALA A 79 -5.98 -6.56 0.81
C ALA A 79 -7.10 -6.14 1.77
N LEU A 80 -6.84 -6.09 3.08
CA LEU A 80 -7.80 -5.64 4.07
C LEU A 80 -8.19 -4.17 3.84
N HIS A 81 -7.21 -3.33 3.50
CA HIS A 81 -7.45 -1.92 3.18
C HIS A 81 -8.33 -1.74 1.93
N ALA A 82 -8.09 -2.52 0.88
CA ALA A 82 -8.93 -2.51 -0.32
C ALA A 82 -10.38 -2.95 0.00
N LEU A 83 -10.57 -3.99 0.83
CA LEU A 83 -11.90 -4.40 1.29
C LEU A 83 -12.59 -3.31 2.10
N PHE A 84 -11.85 -2.55 2.91
CA PHE A 84 -12.41 -1.42 3.65
C PHE A 84 -12.88 -0.29 2.72
N HIS A 85 -12.14 0.03 1.66
CA HIS A 85 -12.60 0.98 0.64
C HIS A 85 -13.85 0.52 -0.09
N ILE A 86 -13.93 -0.76 -0.44
CA ILE A 86 -15.15 -1.34 -1.03
C ILE A 86 -16.33 -1.12 -0.10
N TRP A 87 -16.17 -1.41 1.20
CA TRP A 87 -17.24 -1.20 2.18
C TRP A 87 -17.68 0.27 2.27
N ILE A 88 -16.73 1.22 2.31
CA ILE A 88 -17.04 2.66 2.33
C ILE A 88 -17.90 3.07 1.13
N TRP A 89 -17.69 2.49 -0.05
CA TRP A 89 -18.42 2.88 -1.27
C TRP A 89 -19.84 2.32 -1.33
N PHE A 90 -20.14 1.29 -0.55
CA PHE A 90 -21.46 0.66 -0.48
C PHE A 90 -22.26 1.05 0.77
N ALA A 91 -21.64 1.73 1.74
CA ALA A 91 -22.23 2.12 3.01
C ALA A 91 -22.82 3.54 3.00
#